data_AF-A0A521HPG8-F1
#
_entry.id   AF-A0A521HPG8-F1
#
_cell.length_a   1.000
_cell.length_b   1.000
_cell.length_c   1.000
_cell.angle_alpha   90.00
_cell.angle_beta   90.00
_cell.angle_gamma   90.00
#
_symmetry.space_group_name_H-M   'P 1'
#
loop_
_entity.id
_entity.type
_entity.pdbx_description
1 polymer ?
#
loop_
_entity_poly.entity_id
_entity_poly.type
_entity_poly.pdbx_seq_one_letter_code
_entity_poly.pdbx_strand_id
1 'polypeptide(L)'
;MKRDDGGQMTFVPLVVNNKQYHRIGMYITVRDAYKSLYDTEAETKLPYMPMRSELNRLYDLFVSRYEHLNASENLKVIKMDKAGSDIPFLERNIGGTWQKADIFTRPVSFSTEELTHVDTVEEALAASLNKFGRVDLDYMANLQDSSREELKNELHGRIFFDPLEQDYEIADKFIAGNVVEKAKAVERYVKNHPDDAESAFSLKALQDAFPQRIEFEELDFNLGERWIPTEIYGRFASDLFDTEVYIHYSDSLDDFSVGCSRKNMNIWTKYAVRSESRTFDGMALLKHALVNTTPDITKKVMVDGKEVKMRDGEAIQAANAKIDEIRDAFTEWLQAQNSEFKERLATMYNNKFNCFVRPGYD
;
A
#
# COMPACT_ATOMS: atom_id res chain seq x y z
N MET A 1 11.60 20.29 -34.35
CA MET A 1 10.52 21.27 -34.62
C MET A 1 10.97 22.61 -34.11
N LYS A 2 10.63 23.70 -34.80
CA LYS A 2 10.80 25.07 -34.28
C LYS A 2 9.42 25.66 -34.02
N ARG A 3 9.31 26.44 -32.95
CA ARG A 3 8.11 27.19 -32.62
C ARG A 3 8.23 28.55 -33.28
N ASP A 4 7.25 28.93 -34.09
CA ASP A 4 7.18 30.28 -34.63
C ASP A 4 6.69 31.28 -33.57
N ASP A 5 6.78 32.58 -33.89
CA ASP A 5 6.38 33.68 -32.99
C ASP A 5 4.86 33.67 -32.68
N GLY A 6 4.07 32.87 -33.42
CA GLY A 6 2.64 32.61 -33.18
C GLY A 6 2.35 31.36 -32.35
N GLY A 7 3.38 30.65 -31.88
CA GLY A 7 3.26 29.46 -31.04
C GLY A 7 3.01 28.15 -31.79
N GLN A 8 2.96 28.17 -33.13
CA GLN A 8 2.73 27.01 -33.98
C GLN A 8 4.05 26.24 -34.19
N MET A 9 3.99 24.91 -34.07
CA MET A 9 5.15 24.04 -34.24
C MET A 9 5.30 23.64 -35.70
N THR A 10 6.34 24.12 -36.37
CA THR A 10 6.67 23.73 -37.75
C THR A 10 7.85 22.76 -37.77
N PHE A 11 7.73 21.75 -38.64
CA PHE A 11 8.84 20.84 -38.92
C PHE A 11 9.86 21.54 -39.80
N VAL A 12 11.05 21.78 -39.26
CA VAL A 12 12.19 22.28 -40.02
C VAL A 12 13.15 21.11 -40.19
N PRO A 13 13.33 20.58 -41.41
CA PRO A 13 14.26 19.48 -41.64
C PRO A 13 15.69 19.91 -41.32
N LEU A 14 16.46 19.00 -40.74
CA LEU A 14 17.86 19.23 -40.45
C LEU A 14 18.63 19.33 -41.78
N VAL A 15 19.24 20.49 -42.05
CA VAL A 15 20.11 20.64 -43.22
C VAL A 15 21.42 19.92 -42.94
N VAL A 16 21.61 18.75 -43.54
CA VAL A 16 22.79 17.91 -43.38
C VAL A 16 23.56 17.81 -44.69
N ASN A 17 24.88 17.79 -44.61
CA ASN A 17 25.70 17.50 -45.77
C ASN A 17 25.63 16.01 -46.15
N ASN A 18 26.02 15.65 -47.38
CA ASN A 18 25.95 14.25 -47.85
C ASN A 18 26.69 13.27 -46.93
N LYS A 19 27.85 13.65 -46.37
CA LYS A 19 28.61 12.80 -45.44
C LYS A 19 27.83 12.54 -44.14
N GLN A 20 27.19 13.57 -43.59
CA GLN A 20 26.34 13.46 -42.41
C GLN A 20 25.08 12.63 -42.69
N TYR A 21 24.47 12.78 -43.87
CA TYR A 21 23.31 11.98 -44.28
C TYR A 21 23.64 10.47 -44.30
N HIS A 22 24.76 10.10 -44.93
CA HIS A 22 25.21 8.70 -44.96
C HIS A 22 25.57 8.17 -43.57
N ARG A 23 26.20 8.98 -42.73
CA ARG A 23 26.51 8.63 -41.34
C ARG A 23 25.24 8.35 -40.54
N ILE A 24 24.24 9.22 -40.63
CA ILE A 24 22.93 9.06 -39.98
C ILE A 24 22.26 7.79 -40.47
N GLY A 25 22.26 7.54 -41.79
CA GLY A 25 21.67 6.34 -42.37
C GLY A 25 22.30 5.04 -41.82
N MET A 26 23.63 4.95 -41.80
CA MET A 26 24.32 3.76 -41.28
C MET A 26 24.10 3.58 -39.77
N TYR A 27 24.09 4.67 -39.01
CA TYR A 27 23.74 4.66 -37.59
C TYR A 27 22.32 4.09 -37.37
N ILE A 28 21.33 4.57 -38.12
CA ILE A 28 19.95 4.09 -38.04
C ILE A 28 19.88 2.59 -38.31
N THR A 29 20.63 2.08 -39.29
CA THR A 29 20.66 0.64 -39.58
C THR A 29 21.22 -0.18 -38.40
N VAL A 30 22.30 0.27 -37.75
CA VAL A 30 22.84 -0.38 -36.55
C VAL A 30 21.83 -0.35 -35.41
N ARG A 31 21.19 0.80 -35.17
CA ARG A 31 20.18 0.99 -34.13
C ARG A 31 18.99 0.05 -34.33
N ASP A 32 18.47 0.00 -35.55
CA ASP A 32 17.29 -0.80 -35.86
C ASP A 32 17.61 -2.30 -35.76
N ALA A 33 18.78 -2.73 -36.24
CA ALA A 33 19.25 -4.11 -36.07
C ALA A 33 19.42 -4.50 -34.59
N TYR A 34 19.97 -3.58 -33.77
CA TYR A 34 20.09 -3.78 -32.32
C TYR A 34 18.72 -3.97 -31.68
N LYS A 35 17.77 -3.06 -31.97
CA LYS A 35 16.42 -3.12 -31.39
C LYS A 35 15.68 -4.38 -31.81
N SER A 36 15.69 -4.70 -33.10
CA SER A 36 15.06 -5.92 -33.59
C SER A 36 15.65 -7.17 -32.94
N LEU A 37 16.97 -7.26 -32.76
CA LEU A 37 17.60 -8.37 -32.07
C LEU A 37 17.17 -8.43 -30.60
N TYR A 38 17.27 -7.30 -29.89
CA TYR A 38 16.96 -7.21 -28.47
C TYR A 38 15.49 -7.60 -28.19
N ASP A 39 14.55 -7.03 -28.95
CA ASP A 39 13.12 -7.27 -28.81
C ASP A 39 12.77 -8.73 -29.13
N THR A 40 13.31 -9.27 -30.22
CA THR A 40 13.09 -10.68 -30.59
C THR A 40 13.57 -11.62 -29.51
N GLU A 41 14.79 -11.41 -28.99
CA GLU A 41 15.35 -12.24 -27.93
C GLU A 41 14.63 -12.05 -26.60
N ALA A 42 14.15 -10.84 -26.31
CA ALA A 42 13.39 -10.54 -25.10
C ALA A 42 12.04 -11.25 -25.08
N GLU A 43 11.34 -11.29 -26.22
CA GLU A 43 10.02 -11.90 -26.40
C GLU A 43 10.11 -13.43 -26.43
N THR A 44 11.04 -13.97 -27.23
CA THR A 44 11.13 -15.42 -27.49
C THR A 44 11.94 -16.17 -26.44
N LYS A 45 12.78 -15.47 -25.66
CA LYS A 45 13.73 -16.06 -24.70
C LYS A 45 14.68 -17.08 -25.34
N LEU A 46 14.99 -16.91 -26.62
CA LEU A 46 15.92 -17.77 -27.37
C LEU A 46 17.02 -16.92 -28.02
N PRO A 47 18.24 -17.47 -28.20
CA PRO A 47 19.32 -16.78 -28.90
C PRO A 47 19.09 -16.79 -30.43
N TYR A 48 19.22 -15.62 -31.08
CA TYR A 48 19.06 -15.47 -32.54
C TYR A 48 20.38 -15.11 -33.22
N MET A 49 21.15 -16.14 -33.53
CA MET A 49 22.48 -16.00 -34.17
C MET A 49 22.48 -15.24 -35.52
N PRO A 50 21.51 -15.41 -36.44
CA PRO A 50 21.51 -14.67 -37.70
C PRO A 50 21.40 -13.15 -37.53
N MET A 51 20.48 -12.70 -36.67
CA MET A 51 20.29 -11.27 -36.38
C MET A 51 21.49 -10.68 -35.64
N ARG A 52 22.10 -11.44 -34.73
CA ARG A 52 23.33 -11.03 -34.05
C ARG A 52 24.52 -10.91 -34.99
N SER A 53 24.62 -11.80 -35.97
CA SER A 53 25.66 -11.77 -37.00
C SER A 53 25.48 -10.54 -37.91
N GLU A 54 24.23 -10.21 -38.24
CA GLU A 54 23.91 -9.00 -39.01
C GLU A 54 24.21 -7.72 -38.21
N LEU A 55 23.86 -7.67 -36.92
CA LEU A 55 24.24 -6.55 -36.05
C LEU A 55 25.77 -6.36 -36.01
N ASN A 56 26.53 -7.45 -35.86
CA ASN A 56 27.99 -7.41 -35.92
C ASN A 56 28.50 -6.81 -37.23
N ARG A 57 27.99 -7.31 -38.36
CA ARG A 57 28.37 -6.85 -39.70
C ARG A 57 28.08 -5.36 -39.90
N LEU A 58 26.90 -4.90 -39.49
CA LEU A 58 26.48 -3.50 -39.60
C LEU A 58 27.32 -2.58 -38.72
N TYR A 59 27.62 -3.02 -37.49
CA TYR A 59 28.50 -2.29 -36.59
C TYR A 59 29.93 -2.17 -37.14
N ASP A 60 30.52 -3.27 -37.63
CA ASP A 60 31.88 -3.26 -38.18
C ASP A 60 31.97 -2.36 -39.44
N LEU A 61 30.92 -2.36 -40.27
CA LEU A 61 30.80 -1.45 -41.40
C LEU A 61 30.70 0.02 -40.96
N PHE A 62 29.97 0.32 -39.88
CA PHE A 62 29.90 1.67 -39.32
C PHE A 62 31.26 2.12 -38.80
N VAL A 63 31.91 1.31 -37.96
CA VAL A 63 33.19 1.65 -37.33
C VAL A 63 34.31 1.85 -38.35
N SER A 64 34.34 1.03 -39.42
CA SER A 64 35.33 1.18 -40.50
C SER A 64 35.27 2.53 -41.24
N ARG A 65 34.13 3.23 -41.20
CA ARG A 65 33.93 4.49 -41.94
C ARG A 65 33.82 5.72 -41.04
N TYR A 66 33.31 5.55 -39.83
CA TYR A 66 32.95 6.66 -38.94
C TYR A 66 33.51 6.52 -37.52
N GLU A 67 34.45 5.60 -37.28
CA GLU A 67 34.99 5.28 -35.96
C GLU A 67 33.92 4.73 -34.99
N HIS A 68 34.25 4.65 -33.71
CA HIS A 68 33.39 4.12 -32.65
C HIS A 68 32.09 4.91 -32.45
N LEU A 69 31.01 4.25 -32.04
CA LEU A 69 29.72 4.89 -31.73
C LEU A 69 29.88 5.97 -30.65
N ASN A 70 30.77 5.75 -29.68
CA ASN A 70 31.08 6.70 -28.61
C ASN A 70 32.07 7.81 -29.01
N ALA A 71 32.49 7.89 -30.28
CA ALA A 71 33.26 9.05 -30.75
C ALA A 71 32.43 10.34 -30.64
N SER A 72 33.08 11.46 -30.32
CA SER A 72 32.42 12.76 -30.06
C SER A 72 31.47 13.19 -31.18
N GLU A 73 31.86 12.96 -32.44
CA GLU A 73 31.06 13.32 -33.61
C GLU A 73 29.83 12.42 -33.82
N ASN A 74 29.91 11.16 -33.39
CA ASN A 74 28.80 10.20 -33.49
C ASN A 74 27.81 10.41 -32.35
N LEU A 75 28.30 10.64 -31.11
CA LEU A 75 27.46 10.95 -29.96
C LEU A 75 26.57 12.17 -30.18
N LYS A 76 27.05 13.21 -30.89
CA LYS A 76 26.22 14.37 -31.25
C LYS A 76 24.99 13.98 -32.09
N VAL A 77 25.14 13.02 -33.00
CA VAL A 77 24.06 12.53 -33.85
C VAL A 77 23.13 11.63 -33.05
N ILE A 78 23.69 10.68 -32.29
CA ILE A 78 22.94 9.72 -31.48
C ILE A 78 22.04 10.45 -30.47
N LYS A 79 22.55 11.51 -29.81
CA LYS A 79 21.79 12.32 -28.85
C LYS A 79 20.62 13.09 -29.46
N MET A 80 20.61 13.31 -30.78
CA MET A 80 19.46 13.91 -31.47
C MET A 80 18.34 12.91 -31.73
N ASP A 81 18.64 11.62 -31.63
CA ASP A 81 17.68 10.54 -31.82
C ASP A 81 17.06 10.10 -30.50
N LYS A 82 15.75 10.23 -30.38
CA LYS A 82 14.99 9.77 -29.20
C LYS A 82 15.18 8.26 -28.97
N ALA A 83 15.39 7.49 -30.03
CA ALA A 83 15.60 6.05 -29.98
C ALA A 83 17.07 5.65 -29.81
N GLY A 84 17.99 6.61 -29.65
CA GLY A 84 19.44 6.41 -29.65
C GLY A 84 20.09 6.24 -28.28
N SER A 85 19.34 6.35 -27.18
CA SER A 85 19.87 6.29 -25.81
C SER A 85 20.71 5.05 -25.52
N ASP A 86 20.34 3.94 -26.15
CA ASP A 86 20.90 2.62 -25.83
C ASP A 86 22.16 2.31 -26.64
N ILE A 87 22.36 3.04 -27.74
CA ILE A 87 23.42 2.79 -28.73
C ILE A 87 24.84 3.01 -28.18
N PRO A 88 25.11 4.00 -27.31
CA PRO A 88 26.40 4.13 -26.65
C PRO A 88 26.80 2.89 -25.84
N PHE A 89 25.84 2.12 -25.30
CA PHE A 89 26.11 0.93 -24.49
C PHE A 89 26.49 -0.30 -25.33
N LEU A 90 26.47 -0.19 -26.65
CA LEU A 90 27.02 -1.21 -27.55
C LEU A 90 28.55 -1.28 -27.50
N GLU A 91 29.21 -0.30 -26.88
CA GLU A 91 30.65 -0.30 -26.67
C GLU A 91 30.99 -0.14 -25.19
N ARG A 92 32.05 -0.82 -24.75
CA ARG A 92 32.62 -0.71 -23.41
C ARG A 92 34.02 -0.13 -23.51
N ASN A 93 34.36 0.81 -22.63
CA ASN A 93 35.73 1.32 -22.54
C ASN A 93 36.50 0.49 -21.50
N ILE A 94 37.49 -0.28 -21.94
CA ILE A 94 38.35 -1.06 -21.06
C ILE A 94 39.79 -0.61 -21.32
N GLY A 95 40.42 0.00 -20.30
CA GLY A 95 41.80 0.47 -20.39
C GLY A 95 42.03 1.53 -21.48
N GLY A 96 41.04 2.39 -21.77
CA GLY A 96 41.14 3.43 -22.80
C GLY A 96 40.84 2.94 -24.22
N THR A 97 40.53 1.66 -24.41
CA THR A 97 40.16 1.09 -25.72
C THR A 97 38.68 0.71 -25.75
N TRP A 98 37.99 1.04 -26.85
CA TRP A 98 36.60 0.66 -27.07
C TRP A 98 36.50 -0.79 -27.54
N GLN A 99 35.66 -1.58 -26.86
CA GLN A 99 35.38 -2.97 -27.18
C GLN A 99 33.89 -3.18 -27.38
N LYS A 100 33.51 -4.18 -28.19
CA LYS A 100 32.11 -4.58 -28.39
C LYS A 100 31.49 -5.04 -27.07
N ALA A 101 30.24 -4.66 -26.81
CA ALA A 101 29.48 -5.14 -25.65
C ALA A 101 29.04 -6.61 -25.80
N ASP A 102 28.55 -7.21 -24.72
CA ASP A 102 28.17 -8.64 -24.67
C ASP A 102 27.12 -9.02 -25.71
N ILE A 103 26.23 -8.08 -26.10
CA ILE A 103 25.20 -8.33 -27.11
C ILE A 103 25.77 -8.68 -28.49
N PHE A 104 27.06 -8.48 -28.75
CA PHE A 104 27.66 -8.97 -30.00
C PHE A 104 28.00 -10.46 -29.95
N THR A 105 27.97 -11.08 -28.77
CA THR A 105 28.39 -12.48 -28.54
C THR A 105 27.32 -13.36 -27.90
N ARG A 106 26.51 -12.85 -26.98
CA ARG A 106 25.48 -13.60 -26.25
C ARG A 106 24.21 -12.77 -26.00
N PRO A 107 23.05 -13.40 -25.71
CA PRO A 107 21.84 -12.68 -25.31
C PRO A 107 22.07 -11.86 -24.05
N VAL A 108 21.47 -10.67 -24.02
CA VAL A 108 21.49 -9.76 -22.85
C VAL A 108 20.09 -9.35 -22.39
N SER A 109 19.06 -9.76 -23.13
CA SER A 109 17.64 -9.47 -22.84
C SER A 109 16.98 -10.52 -21.94
N PHE A 110 17.67 -11.62 -21.63
CA PHE A 110 17.25 -12.66 -20.71
C PHE A 110 18.47 -13.41 -20.13
N SER A 111 18.30 -14.07 -18.97
CA SER A 111 19.36 -14.90 -18.39
C SER A 111 19.50 -16.22 -19.16
N THR A 112 20.72 -16.54 -19.58
CA THR A 112 21.05 -17.84 -20.21
C THR A 112 21.63 -18.84 -19.21
N GLU A 113 21.99 -18.40 -18.01
CA GLU A 113 22.46 -19.27 -16.95
C GLU A 113 21.23 -19.80 -16.22
N GLU A 114 20.79 -21.00 -16.59
CA GLU A 114 19.89 -21.75 -15.73
C GLU A 114 20.72 -22.34 -14.60
N LEU A 115 20.35 -21.96 -13.38
CA LEU A 115 20.81 -22.68 -12.20
C LEU A 115 20.38 -24.13 -12.37
N THR A 116 21.34 -25.06 -12.41
CA THR A 116 21.09 -26.49 -12.69
C THR A 116 21.16 -27.34 -11.43
N HIS A 117 21.83 -26.86 -10.38
CA HIS A 117 21.94 -27.55 -9.10
C HIS A 117 22.15 -26.57 -7.95
N VAL A 118 21.69 -26.94 -6.76
CA VAL A 118 21.90 -26.25 -5.49
C VAL A 118 22.23 -27.24 -4.39
N ASP A 119 23.04 -26.82 -3.43
CA ASP A 119 23.49 -27.70 -2.35
C ASP A 119 22.48 -27.77 -1.19
N THR A 120 21.63 -26.74 -1.03
CA THR A 120 20.65 -26.67 0.06
C THR A 120 19.24 -26.32 -0.41
N VAL A 121 18.24 -26.72 0.38
CA VAL A 121 16.82 -26.42 0.10
C VAL A 121 16.55 -24.91 0.15
N GLU A 122 17.29 -24.18 0.99
CA GLU A 122 17.20 -22.71 1.06
C GLU A 122 17.64 -22.03 -0.23
N GLU A 123 18.72 -22.52 -0.83
CA GLU A 123 19.18 -22.02 -2.12
C GLU A 123 18.16 -22.36 -3.21
N ALA A 124 17.55 -23.55 -3.16
CA ALA A 124 16.45 -23.92 -4.04
C ALA A 124 15.25 -22.97 -3.90
N LEU A 125 14.84 -22.68 -2.66
CA LEU A 125 13.74 -21.77 -2.35
C LEU A 125 14.05 -20.35 -2.83
N ALA A 126 15.25 -19.84 -2.53
CA ALA A 126 15.69 -18.52 -2.98
C ALA A 126 15.75 -18.44 -4.52
N ALA A 127 16.23 -19.48 -5.19
CA ALA A 127 16.24 -19.57 -6.65
C ALA A 127 14.82 -19.55 -7.22
N SER A 128 13.89 -20.27 -6.60
CA SER A 128 12.48 -20.31 -6.98
C SER A 128 11.81 -18.93 -6.83
N LEU A 129 12.02 -18.26 -5.70
CA LEU A 129 11.53 -16.91 -5.45
C LEU A 129 12.15 -15.89 -6.42
N ASN A 130 13.44 -15.98 -6.71
CA ASN A 130 14.12 -15.09 -7.66
C ASN A 130 13.64 -15.31 -9.11
N LYS A 131 13.35 -16.55 -9.51
CA LYS A 131 12.93 -16.89 -10.87
C LYS A 131 11.44 -16.64 -11.11
N PHE A 132 10.58 -16.97 -10.14
CA PHE A 132 9.12 -16.98 -10.32
C PHE A 132 8.35 -16.04 -9.39
N GLY A 133 8.98 -15.50 -8.34
CA GLY A 133 8.31 -14.69 -7.32
C GLY A 133 7.36 -15.47 -6.41
N ARG A 134 7.42 -16.81 -6.42
CA ARG A 134 6.59 -17.72 -5.62
C ARG A 134 7.35 -19.02 -5.31
N VAL A 135 6.79 -19.85 -4.44
CA VAL A 135 7.37 -21.16 -4.10
C VAL A 135 6.96 -22.19 -5.15
N ASP A 136 7.84 -22.43 -6.13
CA ASP A 136 7.64 -23.48 -7.15
C ASP A 136 8.37 -24.78 -6.73
N LEU A 137 7.62 -25.72 -6.15
CA LEU A 137 8.15 -26.99 -5.64
C LEU A 137 8.70 -27.91 -6.74
N ASP A 138 8.18 -27.83 -7.96
CA ASP A 138 8.69 -28.63 -9.08
C ASP A 138 10.05 -28.16 -9.52
N TYR A 139 10.23 -26.85 -9.64
CA TYR A 139 11.52 -26.27 -9.94
C TYR A 139 12.56 -26.62 -8.86
N MET A 140 12.18 -26.50 -7.59
CA MET A 140 13.05 -26.83 -6.46
C MET A 140 13.43 -28.32 -6.44
N ALA A 141 12.47 -29.21 -6.69
CA ALA A 141 12.71 -30.66 -6.77
C ALA A 141 13.72 -31.01 -7.86
N ASN A 142 13.64 -30.34 -9.02
CA ASN A 142 14.58 -30.54 -10.11
C ASN A 142 15.99 -30.00 -9.79
N LEU A 143 16.13 -28.94 -8.99
CA LEU A 143 17.43 -28.40 -8.63
C LEU A 143 18.20 -29.29 -7.64
N GLN A 144 17.49 -29.97 -6.75
CA GLN A 144 18.09 -30.74 -5.65
C GLN A 144 17.96 -32.26 -5.83
N ASP A 145 17.47 -32.72 -6.98
CA ASP A 145 17.16 -34.13 -7.25
C ASP A 145 16.35 -34.80 -6.11
N SER A 146 15.44 -34.03 -5.50
CA SER A 146 14.67 -34.41 -4.30
C SER A 146 13.17 -34.46 -4.58
N SER A 147 12.40 -35.19 -3.78
CA SER A 147 10.94 -35.25 -3.93
C SER A 147 10.24 -34.02 -3.31
N ARG A 148 9.02 -33.70 -3.80
CA ARG A 148 8.21 -32.62 -3.22
C ARG A 148 7.95 -32.82 -1.72
N GLU A 149 7.74 -34.05 -1.27
CA GLU A 149 7.46 -34.36 0.13
C GLU A 149 8.69 -34.17 1.03
N GLU A 150 9.89 -34.51 0.55
CA GLU A 150 11.15 -34.21 1.26
C GLU A 150 11.34 -32.69 1.39
N LEU A 151 11.12 -31.92 0.31
CA LEU A 151 11.22 -30.46 0.35
C LEU A 151 10.25 -29.84 1.34
N LYS A 152 8.99 -30.28 1.36
CA LYS A 152 7.99 -29.80 2.32
C LYS A 152 8.39 -30.09 3.77
N ASN A 153 8.94 -31.28 4.03
CA ASN A 153 9.40 -31.67 5.36
C ASN A 153 10.61 -30.85 5.80
N GLU A 154 11.57 -30.59 4.92
CA GLU A 154 12.75 -29.77 5.23
C GLU A 154 12.41 -28.27 5.37
N LEU A 155 11.43 -27.78 4.61
CA LEU A 155 10.93 -26.41 4.68
C LEU A 155 9.81 -26.21 5.71
N HIS A 156 9.59 -27.19 6.57
CA HIS A 156 8.54 -27.14 7.57
C HIS A 156 8.65 -25.88 8.45
N GLY A 157 7.58 -25.08 8.49
CA GLY A 157 7.51 -23.82 9.22
C GLY A 157 8.12 -22.61 8.48
N ARG A 158 8.75 -22.81 7.31
CA ARG A 158 9.25 -21.74 6.43
C ARG A 158 8.35 -21.49 5.25
N ILE A 159 7.63 -22.52 4.80
CA ILE A 159 6.55 -22.40 3.82
C ILE A 159 5.25 -22.93 4.41
N PHE A 160 4.14 -22.35 3.97
CA PHE A 160 2.80 -22.73 4.37
C PHE A 160 1.92 -22.83 3.12
N PHE A 161 1.05 -23.83 3.10
CA PHE A 161 0.07 -23.96 2.03
C PHE A 161 -1.09 -22.99 2.29
N ASP A 162 -1.40 -22.13 1.31
CA ASP A 162 -2.58 -21.28 1.35
C ASP A 162 -3.73 -21.98 0.59
N PRO A 163 -4.76 -22.50 1.28
CA PRO A 163 -5.87 -23.17 0.61
C PRO A 163 -6.79 -22.25 -0.19
N LEU A 164 -6.68 -20.93 -0.03
CA LEU A 164 -7.48 -19.97 -0.79
C LEU A 164 -6.87 -19.73 -2.17
N GLU A 165 -5.53 -19.65 -2.22
CA GLU A 165 -4.77 -19.49 -3.47
C GLU A 165 -4.37 -20.84 -4.08
N GLN A 166 -4.49 -21.94 -3.33
CA GLN A 166 -4.07 -23.29 -3.71
C GLN A 166 -2.57 -23.35 -4.09
N ASP A 167 -1.74 -22.60 -3.36
CA ASP A 167 -0.30 -22.48 -3.61
C ASP A 167 0.48 -22.36 -2.30
N TYR A 168 1.80 -22.57 -2.35
CA TYR A 168 2.69 -22.39 -1.21
C TYR A 168 3.21 -20.95 -1.11
N GLU A 169 3.17 -20.43 0.10
CA GLU A 169 3.73 -19.13 0.43
C GLU A 169 4.82 -19.28 1.48
N ILE A 170 5.82 -18.39 1.43
CA ILE A 170 6.80 -18.26 2.51
C ILE A 170 6.14 -17.70 3.77
N ALA A 171 6.68 -18.08 4.94
CA ALA A 171 6.21 -17.63 6.25
C ALA A 171 6.04 -16.10 6.32
N ASP A 172 7.03 -15.35 5.84
CA ASP A 172 7.04 -13.88 5.87
C ASP A 172 5.88 -13.24 5.11
N LYS A 173 5.35 -13.93 4.09
CA LYS A 173 4.21 -13.47 3.30
C LYS A 173 2.91 -14.01 3.89
N PHE A 174 2.88 -15.30 4.21
CA PHE A 174 1.70 -16.00 4.68
C PHE A 174 1.21 -15.42 6.01
N ILE A 175 2.14 -15.22 6.94
CA ILE A 175 1.91 -14.75 8.31
C ILE A 175 1.86 -13.21 8.39
N ALA A 176 2.09 -12.49 7.30
CA ALA A 176 1.93 -11.03 7.27
C ALA A 176 0.52 -10.59 6.90
N GLY A 177 0.17 -9.36 7.29
CA GLY A 177 -1.12 -8.75 6.97
C GLY A 177 -2.17 -8.98 8.05
N ASN A 178 -3.46 -8.93 7.67
CA ASN A 178 -4.58 -9.19 8.58
C ASN A 178 -4.69 -10.70 8.88
N VAL A 179 -3.89 -11.18 9.85
CA VAL A 179 -3.80 -12.61 10.19
C VAL A 179 -5.11 -13.15 10.75
N VAL A 180 -5.89 -12.31 11.45
CA VAL A 180 -7.18 -12.71 12.03
C VAL A 180 -8.20 -13.01 10.94
N GLU A 181 -8.26 -12.17 9.91
CA GLU A 181 -9.15 -12.38 8.76
C GLU A 181 -8.71 -13.58 7.91
N LYS A 182 -7.40 -13.70 7.63
CA LYS A 182 -6.81 -14.85 6.95
C LYS A 182 -7.15 -16.15 7.69
N ALA A 183 -6.91 -16.21 9.00
CA ALA A 183 -7.21 -17.38 9.82
C ALA A 183 -8.69 -17.76 9.78
N LYS A 184 -9.62 -16.78 9.84
CA LYS A 184 -11.06 -17.04 9.72
C LYS A 184 -11.44 -17.63 8.35
N ALA A 185 -10.78 -17.18 7.29
CA ALA A 185 -11.03 -17.70 5.93
C ALA A 185 -10.50 -19.14 5.80
N VAL A 186 -9.28 -19.40 6.27
CA VAL A 186 -8.67 -20.74 6.29
C VAL A 186 -9.46 -21.69 7.21
N GLU A 187 -9.91 -21.24 8.38
CA GLU A 187 -10.73 -22.03 9.30
C GLU A 187 -12.03 -22.52 8.65
N ARG A 188 -12.68 -21.66 7.85
CA ARG A 188 -13.87 -22.06 7.08
C ARG A 188 -13.54 -23.12 6.04
N TYR A 189 -12.38 -23.04 5.40
CA TYR A 189 -11.93 -24.06 4.45
C TYR A 189 -11.68 -25.41 5.15
N VAL A 190 -10.90 -25.41 6.23
CA VAL A 190 -10.56 -26.60 7.02
C VAL A 190 -11.80 -27.28 7.58
N LYS A 191 -12.80 -26.50 8.03
CA LYS A 191 -14.08 -27.05 8.51
C LYS A 191 -14.82 -27.87 7.44
N ASN A 192 -14.65 -27.54 6.16
CA ASN A 192 -15.25 -28.26 5.05
C ASN A 192 -14.34 -29.40 4.52
N HIS A 193 -13.06 -29.41 4.90
CA HIS A 193 -12.05 -30.38 4.45
C HIS A 193 -11.22 -30.88 5.66
N PRO A 194 -11.83 -31.64 6.58
CA PRO A 194 -11.20 -32.01 7.85
C PRO A 194 -9.98 -32.94 7.70
N ASP A 195 -9.86 -33.64 6.57
CA ASP A 195 -8.74 -34.54 6.28
C ASP A 195 -7.51 -33.82 5.68
N ASP A 196 -7.60 -32.51 5.44
CA ASP A 196 -6.50 -31.69 4.93
C ASP A 196 -5.58 -31.23 6.08
N ALA A 197 -4.56 -32.05 6.35
CA ALA A 197 -3.56 -31.79 7.38
C ALA A 197 -2.69 -30.55 7.09
N GLU A 198 -2.43 -30.24 5.82
CA GLU A 198 -1.60 -29.08 5.44
C GLU A 198 -2.34 -27.77 5.74
N SER A 199 -3.61 -27.67 5.35
CA SER A 199 -4.45 -26.52 5.67
C SER A 199 -4.66 -26.34 7.17
N ALA A 200 -4.78 -27.45 7.92
CA ALA A 200 -4.88 -27.40 9.39
C ALA A 200 -3.59 -26.87 10.04
N PHE A 201 -2.42 -27.25 9.50
CA PHE A 201 -1.12 -26.74 9.94
C PHE A 201 -0.97 -25.25 9.64
N SER A 202 -1.31 -24.82 8.42
CA SER A 202 -1.32 -23.40 8.03
C SER A 202 -2.26 -22.56 8.90
N LEU A 203 -3.45 -23.08 9.23
CA LEU A 203 -4.38 -22.42 10.16
C LEU A 203 -3.72 -22.19 11.53
N LYS A 204 -3.03 -23.21 12.05
CA LYS A 204 -2.37 -23.12 13.35
C LYS A 204 -1.27 -22.06 13.35
N ALA A 205 -0.48 -21.98 12.27
CA ALA A 205 0.54 -20.95 12.12
C ALA A 205 -0.03 -19.53 12.10
N LEU A 206 -1.17 -19.30 11.43
CA LEU A 206 -1.85 -18.01 11.47
C LEU A 206 -2.35 -17.67 12.88
N GLN A 207 -2.91 -18.64 13.60
CA GLN A 207 -3.41 -18.45 14.97
C GLN A 207 -2.27 -18.15 15.96
N ASP A 208 -1.13 -18.83 15.83
CA ASP A 208 0.03 -18.61 16.69
C ASP A 208 0.70 -17.26 16.43
N ALA A 209 0.48 -16.68 15.25
CA ALA A 209 0.93 -15.35 14.90
C ALA A 209 -0.04 -14.22 15.28
N PHE A 210 -1.17 -14.53 15.94
CA PHE A 210 -2.08 -13.49 16.39
C PHE A 210 -1.35 -12.52 17.33
N PRO A 211 -1.48 -11.20 17.11
CA PRO A 211 -0.98 -10.22 18.04
C PRO A 211 -1.50 -10.49 19.46
N GLN A 212 -0.70 -10.13 20.47
CA GLN A 212 -1.16 -10.21 21.85
C GLN A 212 -2.46 -9.43 21.98
N ARG A 213 -3.51 -10.13 22.38
CA ARG A 213 -4.83 -9.53 22.58
C ARG A 213 -4.73 -8.42 23.62
N ILE A 214 -5.32 -7.27 23.29
CA ILE A 214 -5.43 -6.13 24.20
C ILE A 214 -6.74 -6.30 24.97
N GLU A 215 -6.65 -6.39 26.28
CA GLU A 215 -7.81 -6.57 27.14
C GLU A 215 -8.61 -5.26 27.29
N PHE A 216 -9.88 -5.36 27.68
CA PHE A 216 -10.75 -4.19 27.78
C PHE A 216 -10.18 -3.09 28.68
N GLU A 217 -9.56 -3.48 29.80
CA GLU A 217 -8.96 -2.58 30.77
C GLU A 217 -7.72 -1.84 30.24
N GLU A 218 -7.10 -2.33 29.16
CA GLU A 218 -5.94 -1.71 28.51
C GLU A 218 -6.36 -0.78 27.36
N LEU A 219 -7.65 -0.78 26.98
CA LEU A 219 -8.19 0.07 25.93
C LEU A 219 -8.58 1.43 26.48
N ASP A 220 -8.12 2.48 25.79
CA ASP A 220 -8.55 3.86 26.03
C ASP A 220 -9.74 4.18 25.10
N PHE A 221 -10.89 4.49 25.68
CA PHE A 221 -12.14 4.74 24.96
C PHE A 221 -12.49 6.21 24.99
N ASN A 222 -12.74 6.78 23.82
CA ASN A 222 -13.30 8.13 23.69
C ASN A 222 -14.74 8.10 23.16
N LEU A 223 -15.56 9.00 23.67
CA LEU A 223 -16.88 9.25 23.09
C LEU A 223 -16.72 9.80 21.67
N GLY A 224 -17.39 9.17 20.70
CA GLY A 224 -17.41 9.61 19.30
C GLY A 224 -16.50 8.83 18.35
N GLU A 225 -15.77 7.83 18.83
CA GLU A 225 -14.99 6.95 17.97
C GLU A 225 -15.87 6.22 16.94
N ARG A 226 -15.50 6.31 15.66
CA ARG A 226 -16.28 5.79 14.51
C ARG A 226 -16.40 4.27 14.46
N TRP A 227 -15.57 3.54 15.22
CA TRP A 227 -15.62 2.08 15.23
C TRP A 227 -16.57 1.52 16.29
N ILE A 228 -16.97 2.33 17.27
CA ILE A 228 -17.94 1.95 18.29
C ILE A 228 -19.35 2.12 17.69
N PRO A 229 -20.22 1.10 17.76
CA PRO A 229 -21.59 1.19 17.27
C PRO A 229 -22.39 2.32 17.92
N THR A 230 -23.17 3.06 17.14
CA THR A 230 -23.93 4.22 17.64
C THR A 230 -25.03 3.83 18.63
N GLU A 231 -25.46 2.57 18.63
CA GLU A 231 -26.38 2.02 19.62
C GLU A 231 -25.79 2.06 21.03
N ILE A 232 -24.46 1.91 21.16
CA ILE A 232 -23.76 2.02 22.46
C ILE A 232 -23.85 3.46 22.95
N TYR A 233 -23.59 4.44 22.07
CA TYR A 233 -23.75 5.86 22.42
C TYR A 233 -25.20 6.20 22.76
N GLY A 234 -26.18 5.66 22.04
CA GLY A 234 -27.59 5.87 22.31
C GLY A 234 -28.01 5.33 23.68
N ARG A 235 -27.52 4.13 24.05
CA ARG A 235 -27.74 3.55 25.39
C ARG A 235 -27.10 4.36 26.49
N PHE A 236 -25.85 4.79 26.31
CA PHE A 236 -25.15 5.69 27.23
C PHE A 236 -25.93 7.00 27.42
N ALA A 237 -26.26 7.68 26.33
CA ALA A 237 -26.96 8.97 26.40
C ALA A 237 -28.35 8.79 27.02
N SER A 238 -29.01 7.66 26.78
CA SER A 238 -30.31 7.38 27.38
C SER A 238 -30.24 7.25 28.90
N ASP A 239 -29.18 6.59 29.40
CA ASP A 239 -28.87 6.46 30.82
C ASP A 239 -28.52 7.83 31.43
N LEU A 240 -27.64 8.59 30.76
CA LEU A 240 -27.18 9.90 31.22
C LEU A 240 -28.32 10.92 31.36
N PHE A 241 -29.22 10.95 30.38
CA PHE A 241 -30.30 11.93 30.33
C PHE A 241 -31.61 11.45 30.93
N ASP A 242 -31.76 10.16 31.26
CA ASP A 242 -33.04 9.57 31.73
C ASP A 242 -34.18 9.78 30.71
N THR A 243 -33.88 9.54 29.44
CA THR A 243 -34.85 9.55 28.34
C THR A 243 -34.30 8.76 27.16
N GLU A 244 -35.15 8.21 26.30
CA GLU A 244 -34.67 7.48 25.12
C GLU A 244 -33.99 8.44 24.13
N VAL A 245 -32.71 8.19 23.85
CA VAL A 245 -31.85 8.95 22.94
C VAL A 245 -31.38 8.06 21.79
N TYR A 246 -31.50 8.58 20.58
CA TYR A 246 -31.05 7.94 19.35
C TYR A 246 -29.89 8.72 18.76
N ILE A 247 -28.86 8.00 18.33
CA ILE A 247 -27.67 8.57 17.71
C ILE A 247 -27.46 7.88 16.38
N HIS A 248 -27.25 8.69 15.35
CA HIS A 248 -26.94 8.22 14.01
C HIS A 248 -25.75 8.98 13.45
N TYR A 249 -24.78 8.23 12.93
CA TYR A 249 -23.58 8.76 12.30
C TYR A 249 -23.75 8.75 10.78
N SER A 250 -23.43 9.88 10.13
CA SER A 250 -23.48 10.03 8.69
C SER A 250 -22.08 9.98 8.10
N ASP A 251 -21.73 8.89 7.41
CA ASP A 251 -20.43 8.73 6.75
C ASP A 251 -20.13 9.83 5.72
N SER A 252 -21.16 10.32 5.01
CA SER A 252 -21.00 11.33 3.96
C SER A 252 -20.76 12.74 4.50
N LEU A 253 -21.25 13.03 5.71
CA LEU A 253 -21.10 14.33 6.36
C LEU A 253 -20.02 14.33 7.45
N ASP A 254 -19.53 13.15 7.83
CA ASP A 254 -18.63 12.96 8.97
C ASP A 254 -19.17 13.65 10.24
N ASP A 255 -20.47 13.47 10.50
CA ASP A 255 -21.19 14.14 11.58
C ASP A 255 -22.16 13.19 12.28
N PHE A 256 -22.40 13.47 13.57
CA PHE A 256 -23.40 12.79 14.38
C PHE A 256 -24.69 13.61 14.45
N SER A 257 -25.80 12.91 14.25
CA SER A 257 -27.14 13.40 14.56
C SER A 257 -27.60 12.79 15.87
N VAL A 258 -28.20 13.63 16.72
CA VAL A 258 -28.72 13.25 18.02
C VAL A 258 -30.21 13.61 18.09
N GLY A 259 -31.01 12.69 18.60
CA GLY A 259 -32.43 12.89 18.83
C GLY A 259 -32.87 12.25 20.14
N CYS A 260 -33.94 12.75 20.74
CA CYS A 260 -34.52 12.17 21.94
C CYS A 260 -36.04 12.09 21.83
N SER A 261 -36.63 11.09 22.47
CA SER A 261 -38.09 10.91 22.50
C SER A 261 -38.79 12.08 23.20
N ARG A 262 -38.26 12.53 24.35
CA ARG A 262 -38.80 13.66 25.13
C ARG A 262 -37.69 14.38 25.88
N LYS A 263 -37.74 15.71 25.90
CA LYS A 263 -36.80 16.50 26.71
C LYS A 263 -37.28 16.62 28.16
N ASN A 264 -36.37 16.52 29.11
CA ASN A 264 -36.63 16.57 30.55
C ASN A 264 -35.68 17.57 31.26
N MET A 265 -35.73 17.64 32.59
CA MET A 265 -34.89 18.56 33.37
C MET A 265 -33.39 18.28 33.25
N ASN A 266 -32.98 17.03 33.01
CA ASN A 266 -31.57 16.71 32.77
C ASN A 266 -31.06 17.42 31.53
N ILE A 267 -31.85 17.42 30.45
CA ILE A 267 -31.52 18.05 29.18
C ILE A 267 -31.61 19.59 29.25
N TRP A 268 -32.69 20.12 29.85
CA TRP A 268 -32.94 21.57 29.86
C TRP A 268 -32.14 22.34 30.92
N THR A 269 -31.68 21.65 31.96
CA THR A 269 -31.10 22.31 33.14
C THR A 269 -29.78 21.69 33.57
N LYS A 270 -29.73 20.38 33.88
CA LYS A 270 -28.53 19.74 34.48
C LYS A 270 -27.32 19.79 33.54
N TYR A 271 -27.55 19.45 32.27
CA TYR A 271 -26.54 19.45 31.21
C TYR A 271 -26.83 20.56 30.21
N ALA A 272 -27.12 21.77 30.70
CA ALA A 272 -27.36 22.92 29.82
C ALA A 272 -26.47 24.09 30.20
N VAL A 273 -26.07 24.86 29.20
CA VAL A 273 -25.34 26.12 29.38
C VAL A 273 -26.16 27.25 28.80
N ARG A 274 -26.45 28.24 29.63
CA ARG A 274 -27.15 29.47 29.22
C ARG A 274 -26.10 30.50 28.83
N SER A 275 -26.20 31.02 27.61
CA SER A 275 -25.49 32.23 27.20
C SER A 275 -26.49 33.38 27.07
N GLU A 276 -25.98 34.61 26.90
CA GLU A 276 -26.82 35.78 26.61
C GLU A 276 -27.63 35.63 25.31
N SER A 277 -27.09 34.90 24.34
CA SER A 277 -27.68 34.78 22.99
C SER A 277 -28.59 33.58 22.81
N ARG A 278 -28.34 32.45 23.49
CA ARG A 278 -29.17 31.25 23.46
C ARG A 278 -28.86 30.29 24.61
N THR A 279 -29.69 29.27 24.80
CA THR A 279 -29.36 28.12 25.66
C THR A 279 -28.86 26.96 24.80
N PHE A 280 -27.74 26.38 25.20
CA PHE A 280 -27.24 25.11 24.68
C PHE A 280 -27.72 24.01 25.63
N ASP A 281 -28.70 23.23 25.19
CA ASP A 281 -29.25 22.12 25.98
C ASP A 281 -28.37 20.87 25.91
N GLY A 282 -28.70 19.86 26.72
CA GLY A 282 -27.92 18.62 26.81
C GLY A 282 -27.78 17.86 25.50
N MET A 283 -28.74 17.98 24.58
CA MET A 283 -28.64 17.38 23.25
C MET A 283 -27.64 18.14 22.38
N ALA A 284 -27.66 19.47 22.41
CA ALA A 284 -26.68 20.29 21.70
C ALA A 284 -25.26 20.03 22.22
N LEU A 285 -25.09 19.93 23.55
CA LEU A 285 -23.79 19.64 24.16
C LEU A 285 -23.34 18.20 23.90
N LEU A 286 -24.24 17.21 23.91
CA LEU A 286 -23.93 15.83 23.51
C LEU A 286 -23.42 15.77 22.08
N LYS A 287 -24.06 16.50 21.14
CA LYS A 287 -23.59 16.56 19.76
C LYS A 287 -22.15 17.07 19.69
N HIS A 288 -21.84 18.14 20.42
CA HIS A 288 -20.49 18.68 20.52
C HIS A 288 -19.50 17.70 21.19
N ALA A 289 -19.95 16.95 22.20
CA ALA A 289 -19.15 15.95 22.90
C ALA A 289 -18.77 14.76 22.00
N LEU A 290 -19.68 14.30 21.13
CA LEU A 290 -19.45 13.21 20.16
C LEU A 290 -18.39 13.55 19.11
N VAL A 291 -18.19 14.83 18.80
CA VAL A 291 -17.15 15.25 17.83
C VAL A 291 -15.98 15.97 18.50
N ASN A 292 -15.95 16.00 19.84
CA ASN A 292 -14.95 16.71 20.64
C ASN A 292 -14.74 18.17 20.20
N THR A 293 -15.83 18.92 20.05
CA THR A 293 -15.79 20.35 19.67
C THR A 293 -16.47 21.21 20.72
N THR A 294 -16.16 22.50 20.72
CA THR A 294 -16.85 23.48 21.56
C THR A 294 -17.85 24.28 20.72
N PRO A 295 -19.07 24.54 21.21
CA PRO A 295 -19.98 25.48 20.56
C PRO A 295 -19.37 26.88 20.44
N ASP A 296 -19.62 27.56 19.32
CA ASP A 296 -19.32 28.98 19.21
C ASP A 296 -20.35 29.80 20.01
N ILE A 297 -19.90 30.43 21.10
CA ILE A 297 -20.74 31.23 21.99
C ILE A 297 -20.23 32.66 22.00
N THR A 298 -21.13 33.58 21.65
CA THR A 298 -20.86 35.02 21.64
C THR A 298 -21.84 35.76 22.54
N LYS A 299 -21.33 36.85 23.11
CA LYS A 299 -22.08 37.85 23.88
C LYS A 299 -21.98 39.21 23.23
N LYS A 300 -22.89 40.10 23.60
CA LYS A 300 -22.93 41.44 23.04
C LYS A 300 -22.36 42.44 24.04
N VAL A 301 -21.33 43.17 23.63
CA VAL A 301 -20.66 44.16 24.49
C VAL A 301 -20.68 45.51 23.81
N MET A 302 -20.95 46.56 24.59
CA MET A 302 -20.91 47.94 24.12
C MET A 302 -19.46 48.44 24.16
N VAL A 303 -18.92 48.79 22.99
CA VAL A 303 -17.59 49.43 22.85
C VAL A 303 -17.80 50.73 22.08
N ASP A 304 -17.40 51.86 22.67
CA ASP A 304 -17.55 53.20 22.11
C ASP A 304 -18.97 53.54 21.61
N GLY A 305 -19.99 53.08 22.35
CA GLY A 305 -21.40 53.32 22.01
C GLY A 305 -21.95 52.46 20.86
N LYS A 306 -21.18 51.49 20.35
CA LYS A 306 -21.62 50.51 19.35
C LYS A 306 -21.67 49.09 19.95
N GLU A 307 -22.69 48.33 19.57
CA GLU A 307 -22.86 46.94 19.96
C GLU A 307 -21.94 46.04 19.13
N VAL A 308 -20.98 45.37 19.77
CA VAL A 308 -20.04 44.45 19.12
C VAL A 308 -20.25 43.02 19.66
N LYS A 309 -20.27 42.04 18.77
CA LYS A 309 -20.28 40.62 19.15
C LYS A 309 -18.86 40.18 19.50
N MET A 310 -18.67 39.70 20.72
CA MET A 310 -17.41 39.16 21.21
C MET A 310 -17.62 37.75 21.74
N ARG A 311 -16.59 36.90 21.71
CA ARG A 311 -16.66 35.56 22.28
C ARG A 311 -16.95 35.63 23.78
N ASP A 312 -17.86 34.78 24.23
CA ASP A 312 -18.22 34.70 25.64
C ASP A 312 -17.37 33.65 26.34
N GLY A 313 -16.19 34.07 26.83
CA GLY A 313 -15.21 33.15 27.43
C GLY A 313 -15.77 32.33 28.59
N GLU A 314 -16.64 32.92 29.42
CA GLU A 314 -17.24 32.25 30.58
C GLU A 314 -18.23 31.17 30.14
N ALA A 315 -19.13 31.48 29.20
CA ALA A 315 -20.06 30.49 28.67
C ALA A 315 -19.35 29.39 27.86
N ILE A 316 -18.28 29.73 27.13
CA ILE A 316 -17.42 28.76 26.43
C ILE A 316 -16.78 27.79 27.44
N GLN A 317 -16.21 28.31 28.53
CA GLN A 317 -15.61 27.49 29.57
C GLN A 317 -16.65 26.59 30.24
N ALA A 318 -17.84 27.12 30.53
CA ALA A 318 -18.94 26.33 31.09
C ALA A 318 -19.41 25.23 30.12
N ALA A 319 -19.47 25.52 28.82
CA ALA A 319 -19.81 24.53 27.80
C ALA A 319 -18.75 23.42 27.70
N ASN A 320 -17.47 23.76 27.73
CA ASN A 320 -16.39 22.78 27.76
C ASN A 320 -16.47 21.89 28.99
N ALA A 321 -16.64 22.47 30.18
CA ALA A 321 -16.78 21.69 31.41
C ALA A 321 -17.95 20.70 31.35
N LYS A 322 -19.08 21.09 30.73
CA LYS A 322 -20.22 20.20 30.52
C LYS A 322 -19.98 19.14 29.45
N ILE A 323 -19.22 19.45 28.40
CA ILE A 323 -18.83 18.49 27.37
C ILE A 323 -17.88 17.45 27.99
N ASP A 324 -16.89 17.88 28.76
CA ASP A 324 -15.95 17.00 29.45
C ASP A 324 -16.70 16.11 30.46
N GLU A 325 -17.64 16.65 31.24
CA GLU A 325 -18.51 15.87 32.14
C GLU A 325 -19.27 14.75 31.39
N ILE A 326 -19.80 15.04 30.19
CA ILE A 326 -20.48 14.03 29.37
C ILE A 326 -19.48 12.97 28.87
N ARG A 327 -18.28 13.37 28.46
CA ARG A 327 -17.25 12.46 27.94
C ARG A 327 -16.70 11.54 29.03
N ASP A 328 -16.42 12.08 30.21
CA ASP A 328 -15.93 11.29 31.35
C ASP A 328 -17.00 10.30 31.82
N ALA A 329 -18.27 10.74 31.88
CA ALA A 329 -19.39 9.87 32.22
C ALA A 329 -19.56 8.70 31.23
N PHE A 330 -19.18 8.87 29.96
CA PHE A 330 -19.20 7.76 29.00
C PHE A 330 -18.19 6.67 29.37
N THR A 331 -16.97 7.06 29.71
CA THR A 331 -15.91 6.12 30.10
C THR A 331 -16.28 5.39 31.39
N GLU A 332 -16.81 6.10 32.39
CA GLU A 332 -17.33 5.49 33.62
C GLU A 332 -18.48 4.52 33.33
N TRP A 333 -19.41 4.91 32.47
CA TRP A 333 -20.55 4.08 32.08
C TRP A 333 -20.11 2.80 31.35
N LEU A 334 -19.10 2.89 30.48
CA LEU A 334 -18.49 1.72 29.84
C LEU A 334 -17.85 0.77 30.86
N GLN A 335 -17.14 1.31 31.86
CA GLN A 335 -16.50 0.52 32.91
C GLN A 335 -17.52 -0.20 33.81
N ALA A 336 -18.72 0.36 33.99
CA ALA A 336 -19.80 -0.23 34.76
C ALA A 336 -20.55 -1.35 34.01
N GLN A 337 -20.29 -1.57 32.72
CA GLN A 337 -20.94 -2.63 31.95
C GLN A 337 -20.47 -4.04 32.37
N ASN A 338 -21.26 -5.05 32.05
CA ASN A 338 -20.95 -6.45 32.34
C ASN A 338 -19.78 -6.99 31.49
N SER A 339 -19.20 -8.11 31.94
CA SER A 339 -18.04 -8.72 31.27
C SER A 339 -18.31 -9.12 29.82
N GLU A 340 -19.51 -9.56 29.47
CA GLU A 340 -19.86 -9.93 28.10
C GLU A 340 -19.83 -8.72 27.16
N PHE A 341 -20.34 -7.56 27.60
CA PHE A 341 -20.26 -6.32 26.85
C PHE A 341 -18.82 -5.87 26.64
N LYS A 342 -18.01 -5.89 27.71
CA LYS A 342 -16.59 -5.53 27.68
C LYS A 342 -15.81 -6.41 26.71
N GLU A 343 -16.03 -7.73 26.80
CA GLU A 343 -15.43 -8.74 25.93
C GLU A 343 -15.78 -8.52 24.45
N ARG A 344 -17.05 -8.22 24.16
CA ARG A 344 -17.49 -7.90 22.80
C ARG A 344 -16.83 -6.65 22.26
N LEU A 345 -16.73 -5.58 23.07
CA LEU A 345 -16.13 -4.32 22.63
C LEU A 345 -14.62 -4.46 22.40
N ALA A 346 -13.91 -5.14 23.30
CA ALA A 346 -12.49 -5.46 23.14
C ALA A 346 -12.25 -6.34 21.90
N THR A 347 -13.11 -7.34 21.68
CA THR A 347 -13.07 -8.19 20.48
C THR A 347 -13.26 -7.36 19.20
N MET A 348 -14.18 -6.39 19.19
CA MET A 348 -14.35 -5.50 18.04
C MET A 348 -13.11 -4.66 17.76
N TYR A 349 -12.49 -4.09 18.80
CA TYR A 349 -11.25 -3.34 18.67
C TYR A 349 -10.13 -4.20 18.11
N ASN A 350 -9.89 -5.38 18.72
CA ASN A 350 -8.79 -6.25 18.31
C ASN A 350 -8.97 -6.74 16.87
N ASN A 351 -10.18 -7.14 16.47
CA ASN A 351 -10.46 -7.54 15.09
C ASN A 351 -10.24 -6.41 14.06
N LYS A 352 -10.41 -5.14 14.46
CA LYS A 352 -10.30 -3.99 13.55
C LYS A 352 -8.89 -3.41 13.50
N PHE A 353 -8.20 -3.36 14.63
CA PHE A 353 -6.93 -2.65 14.78
C PHE A 353 -5.77 -3.55 15.22
N ASN A 354 -6.01 -4.51 16.11
CA ASN A 354 -4.98 -5.44 16.60
C ASN A 354 -5.02 -6.79 15.87
N CYS A 355 -4.97 -6.73 14.54
CA CYS A 355 -5.09 -7.90 13.68
C CYS A 355 -3.98 -8.01 12.63
N PHE A 356 -3.05 -7.04 12.61
CA PHE A 356 -2.05 -6.92 11.55
C PHE A 356 -0.66 -7.31 12.03
N VAL A 357 -0.02 -8.21 11.29
CA VAL A 357 1.38 -8.62 11.51
C VAL A 357 2.24 -8.05 10.38
N ARG A 358 3.37 -7.43 10.73
CA ARG A 358 4.31 -6.91 9.73
C ARG A 358 5.13 -8.07 9.15
N PRO A 359 5.47 -8.05 7.86
CA PRO A 359 6.45 -8.98 7.32
C PRO A 359 7.76 -8.89 8.10
N GLY A 360 8.28 -10.04 8.54
CA GLY A 360 9.66 -10.16 8.97
C GLY A 360 10.55 -10.14 7.73
N TYR A 361 11.58 -9.29 7.72
CA TYR A 361 12.67 -9.39 6.76
C TYR A 361 13.92 -9.58 7.60
N ASP A 362 14.44 -10.81 7.65
CA ASP A 362 15.71 -11.12 8.31
C ASP A 362 16.91 -10.63 7.49
#